data_AF-A0A0W0YSK4-F1
#
_entry.id   AF-A0A0W0YSK4-F1
#
_cell.length_a   1.000
_cell.length_b   1.000
_cell.length_c   1.000
_cell.angle_alpha   90.00
_cell.angle_beta   90.00
_cell.angle_gamma   90.00
#
_symmetry.space_group_name_H-M   'P 1'
#
loop_
_entity.id
_entity.type
_entity.pdbx_description
1 polymer ?
#
loop_
_entity_poly.entity_id
_entity_poly.type
_entity_poly.pdbx_seq_one_letter_code
_entity_poly.pdbx_strand_id
1 'polypeptide(L)'
;MMPEGVPPKSTVNGYFNAWKRDGILDEINRVFRENILIKEGRNRMPSASIIDSQTSKPASVSESTGYDGAKKTKGRKRHIAVDVLGLLLAVVVHSVAIDERSGAKLLMQHLKQWFPILLKVWAVGGYTGNTLQNWFLSVCQCILEIVKRPRKNFKL
;
A
#
# COMPACT_ATOMS: atom_id res chain seq x y z
N MET A 1 -5.15 -20.95 18.83
CA MET A 1 -6.21 -20.79 19.84
C MET A 1 -6.88 -19.43 19.58
N MET A 2 -8.21 -19.33 19.65
CA MET A 2 -8.88 -18.02 19.63
C MET A 2 -8.90 -17.46 21.07
N PRO A 3 -8.92 -16.12 21.26
CA PRO A 3 -9.18 -15.53 22.56
C PRO A 3 -10.47 -16.05 23.20
N GLU A 4 -10.58 -15.96 24.52
CA GLU A 4 -11.81 -16.34 25.22
C GLU A 4 -12.96 -15.38 24.88
N GLY A 5 -14.18 -15.90 24.73
CA GLY A 5 -15.38 -15.10 24.41
C GLY A 5 -15.63 -14.82 22.92
N VAL A 6 -14.76 -15.26 22.00
CA VAL A 6 -15.03 -15.19 20.55
C VAL A 6 -15.54 -16.51 19.98
N PRO A 7 -16.32 -16.48 18.89
CA PRO A 7 -16.80 -17.69 18.22
C PRO A 7 -15.65 -18.62 17.78
N PRO A 8 -15.96 -19.89 17.45
CA PRO A 8 -14.98 -20.83 16.93
C PRO A 8 -14.20 -20.27 15.73
N LYS A 9 -12.93 -20.68 15.59
CA LYS A 9 -12.03 -20.24 14.51
C LYS A 9 -12.66 -20.37 13.11
N SER A 10 -13.42 -21.44 12.87
CA SER A 10 -14.12 -21.70 11.60
C SER A 10 -15.13 -20.61 11.28
N THR A 11 -15.94 -20.21 12.27
CA THR A 11 -16.94 -19.14 12.15
C THR A 11 -16.28 -17.81 11.84
N VAL A 12 -15.26 -17.43 12.62
CA VAL A 12 -14.53 -16.17 12.41
C VAL A 12 -13.87 -16.13 11.03
N ASN A 13 -13.22 -17.22 10.62
CA ASN A 13 -12.61 -17.32 9.30
C ASN A 13 -13.65 -17.33 8.18
N GLY A 14 -14.83 -17.92 8.40
CA GLY A 14 -15.94 -17.91 7.45
C GLY A 14 -16.41 -16.49 7.13
N TYR A 15 -16.71 -15.70 8.16
CA TYR A 15 -17.07 -14.29 8.00
C TYR A 15 -15.95 -13.47 7.38
N PHE A 16 -14.71 -13.64 7.85
CA PHE A 16 -13.56 -12.93 7.27
C PHE A 16 -13.44 -13.16 5.76
N ASN A 17 -13.54 -14.41 5.31
CA ASN A 17 -13.46 -14.73 3.88
C ASN A 17 -14.68 -14.28 3.07
N ALA A 18 -15.87 -14.26 3.67
CA ALA A 18 -17.06 -13.68 3.03
C ALA A 18 -16.89 -12.16 2.87
N TRP A 19 -16.56 -11.45 3.93
CA TRP A 19 -16.41 -9.99 3.92
C TRP A 19 -15.26 -9.52 3.04
N LYS A 20 -14.18 -10.30 2.97
CA LYS A 20 -13.08 -10.04 2.04
C LYS A 20 -13.51 -10.18 0.57
N ARG A 21 -14.37 -11.17 0.24
CA ARG A 21 -14.83 -11.38 -1.13
C ARG A 21 -15.85 -10.33 -1.56
N ASP A 22 -16.71 -9.93 -0.63
CA ASP A 22 -17.86 -9.07 -0.94
C ASP A 22 -17.56 -7.57 -0.70
N GLY A 23 -16.31 -7.22 -0.37
CA GLY A 23 -15.84 -5.83 -0.24
C GLY A 23 -16.22 -5.13 1.08
N ILE A 24 -16.83 -5.84 2.03
CA ILE A 24 -17.25 -5.27 3.32
C ILE A 24 -16.07 -4.68 4.12
N LEU A 25 -14.90 -5.32 4.07
CA LEU A 25 -13.72 -4.82 4.75
C LEU A 25 -13.23 -3.48 4.16
N ASP A 26 -13.32 -3.32 2.84
CA ASP A 26 -12.94 -2.08 2.15
C ASP A 26 -13.92 -0.96 2.49
N GLU A 27 -15.20 -1.28 2.58
CA GLU A 27 -16.25 -0.34 2.97
C GLU A 27 -16.10 0.14 4.43
N ILE A 28 -15.82 -0.78 5.36
CA ILE A 28 -15.52 -0.42 6.76
C ILE A 28 -14.31 0.52 6.82
N ASN A 29 -13.23 0.21 6.09
CA ASN A 29 -12.04 1.06 6.04
C ASN A 29 -12.36 2.44 5.46
N ARG A 30 -13.16 2.50 4.39
CA ARG A 30 -13.60 3.74 3.76
C ARG A 30 -14.35 4.63 4.75
N VAL A 31 -15.39 4.10 5.39
CA VAL A 31 -16.23 4.85 6.34
C VAL A 31 -15.39 5.35 7.53
N PHE A 32 -14.55 4.49 8.09
CA PHE A 32 -13.69 4.87 9.21
C PHE A 32 -12.70 5.97 8.83
N ARG A 33 -12.03 5.82 7.69
CA ARG A 33 -11.10 6.83 7.17
C ARG A 33 -11.78 8.17 6.95
N GLU A 34 -12.92 8.17 6.26
CA GLU A 34 -13.66 9.41 5.97
C GLU A 34 -14.08 10.13 7.25
N ASN A 35 -14.57 9.39 8.25
CA ASN A 35 -14.95 9.96 9.54
C ASN A 35 -13.76 10.61 10.27
N ILE A 36 -12.59 9.97 10.27
CA ILE A 36 -11.39 10.56 10.86
C ILE A 36 -10.97 11.81 10.08
N LEU A 37 -10.95 11.76 8.75
CA LEU A 37 -10.57 12.91 7.93
C LEU A 37 -11.47 14.11 8.18
N ILE A 38 -12.78 13.93 8.23
CA ILE A 38 -13.73 15.02 8.52
C ILE A 38 -13.50 15.57 9.93
N LYS A 39 -13.27 14.71 10.92
CA LYS A 39 -13.01 15.12 12.30
C LYS A 39 -11.73 15.96 12.41
N GLU A 40 -10.73 15.66 11.60
CA GLU A 40 -9.47 16.41 11.49
C GLU A 40 -9.57 17.63 10.53
N GLY A 41 -10.79 18.01 10.10
CA GLY A 41 -11.01 19.17 9.23
C GLY A 41 -10.50 19.00 7.79
N ARG A 42 -10.35 17.76 7.33
CA ARG A 42 -9.83 17.42 5.99
C ARG A 42 -10.93 16.96 5.05
N ASN A 43 -10.64 17.03 3.74
CA ASN A 43 -11.50 16.46 2.72
C ASN A 43 -11.51 14.92 2.81
N ARG A 44 -12.69 14.31 2.69
CA ARG A 44 -12.91 12.86 2.62
C ARG A 44 -12.11 12.19 1.51
N MET A 45 -11.82 12.94 0.45
CA MET A 45 -11.03 12.52 -0.69
C MET A 45 -9.61 13.12 -0.59
N PRO A 46 -8.58 12.32 -0.26
CA PRO A 46 -7.22 12.82 -0.12
C PRO A 46 -6.64 13.29 -1.46
N SER A 47 -5.96 14.44 -1.45
CA SER A 47 -5.20 14.95 -2.60
C SER A 47 -3.73 14.50 -2.58
N ALA A 48 -3.27 13.87 -1.50
CA ALA A 48 -1.91 13.39 -1.37
C ALA A 48 -1.82 12.04 -0.64
N SER A 49 -0.81 11.24 -0.98
CA SER A 49 -0.57 9.93 -0.38
C SER A 49 0.91 9.68 -0.13
N ILE A 50 1.20 8.79 0.81
CA ILE A 50 2.53 8.27 1.11
C ILE A 50 2.54 6.79 0.72
N ILE A 51 3.54 6.36 -0.05
CA ILE A 51 3.70 4.97 -0.47
C ILE A 51 4.99 4.35 0.05
N ASP A 52 4.90 3.09 0.44
CA ASP A 52 6.05 2.27 0.77
C ASP A 52 5.82 0.81 0.37
N SER A 53 6.93 0.06 0.22
CA SER A 53 6.88 -1.37 -0.04
C SER A 53 7.47 -2.17 1.12
N GLN A 54 6.84 -3.29 1.43
CA GLN A 54 7.38 -4.25 2.38
C GLN A 54 7.42 -5.64 1.77
N THR A 55 8.54 -6.32 1.97
CA THR A 55 8.68 -7.74 1.61
C THR A 55 8.42 -8.61 2.84
N SER A 56 7.64 -9.68 2.67
CA SER A 56 7.35 -10.66 3.72
C SER A 56 7.67 -12.07 3.23
N LYS A 57 8.18 -12.90 4.14
CA LYS A 57 8.33 -14.35 3.89
C LYS A 57 6.93 -14.97 3.84
N PRO A 58 6.64 -15.84 2.87
CA PRO A 58 5.31 -16.42 2.74
C PRO A 58 5.14 -17.57 3.74
N ALA A 59 3.95 -17.73 4.30
CA ALA A 59 3.61 -18.86 5.18
C ALA A 59 3.44 -20.19 4.39
N SER A 60 3.15 -20.09 3.09
CA SER A 60 3.02 -21.22 2.16
C SER A 60 3.31 -20.76 0.72
N VAL A 61 3.67 -21.69 -0.16
CA VAL A 61 3.85 -21.41 -1.60
C VAL A 61 2.48 -21.07 -2.21
N SER A 62 2.38 -19.95 -2.93
CA SER A 62 1.17 -19.54 -3.65
C SER A 62 1.55 -18.93 -5.00
N GLU A 63 0.62 -18.74 -5.93
CA GLU A 63 0.86 -18.12 -7.24
C GLU A 63 1.54 -16.73 -7.15
N SER A 64 1.29 -16.02 -6.05
CA SER A 64 1.90 -14.73 -5.75
C SER A 64 3.26 -14.80 -5.03
N THR A 65 3.89 -15.98 -4.95
CA THR A 65 5.25 -16.14 -4.42
C THR A 65 6.27 -16.15 -5.54
N GLY A 66 7.29 -15.30 -5.45
CA GLY A 66 8.43 -15.31 -6.36
C GLY A 66 9.76 -15.31 -5.61
N TYR A 67 10.85 -15.20 -6.36
CA TYR A 67 12.20 -15.13 -5.82
C TYR A 67 12.81 -13.75 -6.10
N ASP A 68 13.26 -13.08 -5.05
CA ASP A 68 14.04 -11.84 -5.14
C ASP A 68 15.51 -12.21 -5.30
N GLY A 69 16.11 -11.96 -6.47
CA GLY A 69 17.52 -12.25 -6.73
C GLY A 69 18.49 -11.36 -5.97
N ALA A 70 18.09 -10.12 -5.65
CA ALA A 70 18.92 -9.18 -4.90
C ALA A 70 19.00 -9.56 -3.41
N LYS A 71 17.87 -10.03 -2.85
CA LYS A 71 17.80 -10.47 -1.44
C LYS A 71 17.92 -11.98 -1.24
N LYS A 72 17.98 -12.75 -2.32
CA LYS A 72 17.97 -14.23 -2.34
C LYS A 72 16.84 -14.84 -1.50
N THR A 73 15.65 -14.25 -1.53
CA THR A 73 14.51 -14.71 -0.70
C THR A 73 13.26 -14.98 -1.53
N LYS A 74 12.55 -16.07 -1.21
CA LYS A 74 11.19 -16.29 -1.71
C LYS A 74 10.21 -15.50 -0.86
N GLY A 75 9.24 -14.82 -1.48
CA GLY A 75 8.33 -13.96 -0.73
C GLY A 75 7.19 -13.31 -1.50
N ARG A 76 6.42 -12.52 -0.76
CA ARG A 76 5.40 -11.61 -1.28
C ARG A 76 5.84 -10.19 -0.95
N LYS A 77 5.68 -9.28 -1.91
CA LYS A 77 5.89 -7.85 -1.71
C LYS A 77 4.53 -7.18 -1.65
N ARG A 78 4.33 -6.31 -0.67
CA ARG A 78 3.15 -5.47 -0.55
C ARG A 78 3.55 -4.01 -0.74
N HIS A 79 2.86 -3.33 -1.63
CA HIS A 79 2.91 -1.89 -1.78
C HIS A 79 1.68 -1.31 -1.09
N ILE A 80 1.89 -0.35 -0.19
CA ILE A 80 0.84 0.24 0.64
C ILE A 80 0.80 1.74 0.34
N ALA A 81 -0.40 2.28 0.14
CA ALA A 81 -0.67 3.70 0.11
C ALA A 81 -1.47 4.11 1.35
N VAL A 82 -1.03 5.18 2.01
CA VAL A 82 -1.75 5.83 3.10
C VAL A 82 -1.91 7.33 2.81
N ASP A 83 -2.87 7.98 3.47
CA ASP A 83 -2.95 9.44 3.43
C ASP A 83 -1.94 10.10 4.40
N VAL A 84 -2.01 11.42 4.51
CA VAL A 84 -1.13 12.23 5.38
C VAL A 84 -1.34 12.01 6.88
N LEU A 85 -2.44 11.38 7.29
CA LEU A 85 -2.68 10.95 8.66
C LEU A 85 -2.28 9.48 8.89
N GLY A 86 -1.80 8.80 7.85
CA GLY A 86 -1.44 7.38 7.91
C GLY A 86 -2.63 6.43 7.75
N LEU A 87 -3.80 6.90 7.30
CA LEU A 87 -4.97 6.07 7.10
C LEU A 87 -4.88 5.32 5.77
N LEU A 88 -5.30 4.05 5.76
CA LEU A 88 -5.11 3.15 4.63
C LEU A 88 -5.97 3.55 3.42
N LEU A 89 -5.30 3.70 2.26
CA LEU A 89 -5.95 3.99 0.98
C LEU A 89 -6.00 2.78 0.05
N ALA A 90 -4.87 2.07 -0.09
CA ALA A 90 -4.77 0.93 -0.97
C ALA A 90 -3.63 -0.01 -0.56
N VAL A 91 -3.78 -1.29 -0.86
CA VAL A 91 -2.72 -2.30 -0.75
C VAL A 91 -2.71 -3.14 -2.01
N VAL A 92 -1.54 -3.30 -2.62
CA VAL A 92 -1.31 -4.28 -3.69
C VAL A 92 -0.28 -5.28 -3.21
N VAL A 93 -0.62 -6.57 -3.27
CA VAL A 93 0.29 -7.66 -2.92
C VAL A 93 0.62 -8.45 -4.18
N HIS A 94 1.90 -8.59 -4.47
CA HIS A 94 2.38 -9.32 -5.63
C HIS A 94 3.64 -10.13 -5.32
N SER A 95 4.10 -10.89 -6.31
CA SER A 95 5.36 -11.63 -6.25
C SER A 95 6.54 -10.68 -6.03
N VAL A 96 7.51 -11.07 -5.20
CA VAL A 96 8.75 -10.30 -5.00
C VAL A 96 9.61 -10.17 -6.26
N ALA A 97 9.35 -10.97 -7.30
CA ALA A 97 10.02 -10.85 -8.59
C ALA A 97 9.69 -9.51 -9.29
N ILE A 98 8.58 -8.86 -8.92
CA ILE A 98 8.24 -7.52 -9.42
C ILE A 98 9.02 -6.48 -8.61
N ASP A 99 9.78 -5.65 -9.33
CA ASP A 99 10.57 -4.57 -8.75
C ASP A 99 9.69 -3.44 -8.18
N GLU A 100 10.28 -2.58 -7.36
CA GLU A 100 9.59 -1.50 -6.65
C GLU A 100 8.87 -0.53 -7.59
N ARG A 101 9.43 -0.24 -8.77
CA ARG A 101 8.86 0.73 -9.73
C ARG A 101 7.67 0.11 -10.45
N SER A 102 7.78 -1.15 -10.85
CA SER A 102 6.66 -1.90 -11.43
C SER A 102 5.54 -2.10 -10.42
N GLY A 103 5.88 -2.40 -9.15
CA GLY A 103 4.92 -2.49 -8.05
C GLY A 103 4.22 -1.17 -7.74
N ALA A 104 4.92 -0.03 -7.80
CA ALA A 104 4.32 1.29 -7.69
C ALA A 104 3.28 1.56 -8.78
N LYS A 105 3.53 1.15 -10.03
CA LYS A 105 2.57 1.32 -11.13
C LYS A 105 1.28 0.54 -10.87
N LEU A 106 1.40 -0.70 -10.39
CA LEU A 106 0.25 -1.53 -10.01
C LEU A 106 -0.56 -0.87 -8.87
N LEU A 107 0.13 -0.38 -7.84
CA LEU A 107 -0.52 0.34 -6.73
C LEU A 107 -1.25 1.59 -7.23
N MET A 108 -0.62 2.39 -8.10
CA MET A 108 -1.20 3.64 -8.60
C MET A 108 -2.40 3.43 -9.53
N GLN A 109 -2.39 2.37 -10.35
CA GLN A 109 -3.55 1.99 -11.16
C GLN A 109 -4.78 1.74 -10.29
N HIS A 110 -4.61 1.01 -9.18
CA HIS A 110 -5.68 0.78 -8.22
C HIS A 110 -6.05 2.07 -7.48
N LEU A 111 -5.06 2.82 -6.98
CA LEU A 111 -5.29 4.03 -6.18
C LEU A 111 -6.04 5.12 -6.96
N LYS A 112 -5.74 5.34 -8.24
CA LYS A 112 -6.40 6.37 -9.06
C LYS A 112 -7.85 6.03 -9.42
N GLN A 113 -8.26 4.76 -9.39
CA GLN A 113 -9.66 4.36 -9.58
C GLN A 113 -10.53 4.88 -8.43
N TRP A 114 -10.01 4.84 -7.20
CA TRP A 114 -10.74 5.26 -5.99
C TRP A 114 -10.50 6.73 -5.63
N PHE A 115 -9.32 7.27 -5.94
CA PHE A 115 -8.88 8.62 -5.58
C PHE A 115 -8.45 9.40 -6.83
N PRO A 116 -9.39 9.76 -7.72
CA PRO A 116 -9.05 10.42 -8.99
C PRO A 116 -8.41 11.80 -8.79
N ILE A 117 -8.72 12.50 -7.68
CA ILE A 117 -8.15 13.82 -7.36
C ILE A 117 -6.78 13.76 -6.68
N LEU A 118 -6.14 12.59 -6.58
CA LEU A 118 -4.82 12.47 -6.00
C LEU A 118 -3.80 13.20 -6.89
N LEU A 119 -3.13 14.22 -6.33
CA LEU A 119 -2.20 15.12 -7.02
C LEU A 119 -0.74 14.88 -6.62
N LYS A 120 -0.48 14.34 -5.43
CA LYS A 120 0.87 14.18 -4.88
C LYS A 120 1.08 12.81 -4.24
N VAL A 121 2.24 12.22 -4.49
CA VAL A 121 2.68 10.98 -3.85
C VAL A 121 4.09 11.15 -3.32
N TRP A 122 4.29 10.86 -2.03
CA TRP A 122 5.62 10.75 -1.43
C TRP A 122 6.05 9.30 -1.34
N ALA A 123 7.33 9.04 -1.62
CA ALA A 123 7.90 7.70 -1.54
C ALA A 123 9.34 7.70 -1.03
N VAL A 124 9.80 6.57 -0.50
CA VAL A 124 11.19 6.38 -0.08
C VAL A 124 12.14 6.19 -1.27
N GLY A 125 13.46 6.22 -1.02
CA GLY A 125 14.50 6.14 -2.06
C GLY A 125 14.42 4.93 -3.01
N GLY A 126 13.77 3.83 -2.63
CA GLY A 126 13.56 2.66 -3.49
C GLY A 126 12.75 2.95 -4.76
N TYR A 127 12.01 4.05 -4.80
CA TYR A 127 11.18 4.47 -5.93
C TYR A 127 11.87 5.50 -6.85
N THR A 128 13.18 5.68 -6.72
CA THR A 128 13.91 6.68 -7.53
C THR A 128 13.94 6.30 -9.01
N GLY A 129 13.79 7.29 -9.88
CA GLY A 129 14.06 7.21 -11.33
C GLY A 129 13.17 8.12 -12.16
N ASN A 130 13.76 8.88 -13.09
CA ASN A 130 13.06 9.84 -13.95
C ASN A 130 11.92 9.18 -14.73
N THR A 131 12.12 7.95 -15.22
CA THR A 131 11.08 7.20 -15.95
C THR A 131 9.83 6.97 -15.11
N LEU A 132 9.98 6.69 -13.81
CA LEU A 132 8.83 6.50 -12.94
C LEU A 132 8.14 7.83 -12.65
N GLN A 133 8.91 8.89 -12.35
CA GLN A 133 8.35 10.23 -12.12
C GLN A 133 7.60 10.76 -13.34
N ASN A 134 8.15 10.58 -14.54
CA ASN A 134 7.49 10.97 -15.79
C ASN A 134 6.20 10.18 -16.01
N TRP A 135 6.17 8.88 -15.67
CA TRP A 135 4.96 8.09 -15.76
C TRP A 135 3.88 8.56 -14.76
N PHE A 136 4.26 8.91 -13.53
CA PHE A 136 3.33 9.50 -12.55
C PHE A 136 2.70 10.80 -13.07
N LEU A 137 3.50 11.65 -13.70
CA LEU A 137 3.04 12.91 -14.28
C LEU A 137 2.14 12.69 -15.50
N SER A 138 2.56 11.85 -16.46
CA SER A 138 1.86 11.71 -17.74
C SER A 138 0.64 10.79 -17.68
N VAL A 139 0.69 9.74 -16.85
CA VAL A 139 -0.38 8.72 -16.78
C VAL A 139 -1.26 8.93 -15.57
N CYS A 140 -0.68 9.14 -14.39
CA CYS A 140 -1.46 9.30 -13.16
C CYS A 140 -1.86 10.76 -12.90
N GLN A 141 -1.32 11.71 -13.67
CA GLN A 141 -1.53 13.15 -13.47
C GLN A 141 -1.23 13.59 -12.03
N CYS A 142 -0.15 13.05 -11.45
CA CYS A 142 0.27 13.34 -10.09
C CYS A 142 1.79 13.42 -9.98
N ILE A 143 2.29 14.16 -8.98
CA ILE A 143 3.71 14.36 -8.75
C ILE A 143 4.23 13.27 -7.81
N LEU A 144 5.26 12.54 -8.24
CA LEU A 144 6.04 11.64 -7.37
C LEU A 144 7.24 12.38 -6.78
N GLU A 145 7.23 12.57 -5.46
CA GLU A 145 8.34 13.13 -4.69
C GLU A 145 9.05 12.03 -3.91
N ILE A 146 10.38 11.94 -4.09
CA ILE A 146 11.21 10.98 -3.36
C ILE A 146 11.79 11.66 -2.12
N VAL A 147 11.36 11.21 -0.95
CA VAL A 147 11.87 11.67 0.34
C VAL A 147 13.12 10.87 0.69
N LYS A 148 14.27 11.54 0.67
CA LYS A 148 15.56 10.95 1.05
C LYS A 148 15.75 11.02 2.56
N ARG A 149 16.34 9.98 3.15
CA ARG A 149 16.80 10.04 4.55
C ARG A 149 17.88 11.13 4.68
N PRO A 150 17.88 11.93 5.76
CA PRO A 150 18.97 12.85 6.02
C PRO A 150 20.30 12.08 6.08
N ARG A 151 21.36 12.62 5.48
CA ARG A 151 22.70 12.03 5.63
C ARG A 151 23.08 12.11 7.10
N LYS A 152 23.45 10.98 7.72
CA LYS A 152 24.18 11.02 8.98
C LYS A 152 25.53 11.66 8.70
N ASN A 153 25.76 12.89 9.18
CA ASN A 153 27.09 13.45 9.22
C ASN A 153 27.90 12.60 10.21
N PHE A 154 28.79 11.75 9.70
CA PHE A 154 29.81 11.14 10.54
C PHE A 154 30.70 12.29 11.01
N LYS A 155 30.67 12.58 12.32
CA LYS A 155 31.73 13.36 12.95
C LYS A 155 32.94 12.42 13.01
N LEU A 156 34.00 12.76 12.27
CA LEU A 156 35.34 12.20 12.46
C LEU A 156 35.85 12.61 13.84
#